data_AF-A0A535S606-F1
#
_entry.id   AF-A0A535S606-F1
#
_cell.length_a   1.000
_cell.length_b   1.000
_cell.length_c   1.000
_cell.angle_alpha   90.00
_cell.angle_beta   90.00
_cell.angle_gamma   90.00
#
_symmetry.space_group_name_H-M   'P 1'
#
loop_
_entity.id
_entity.type
_entity.pdbx_description
1 polymer ?
#
loop_
_entity_poly.entity_id
_entity_poly.type
_entity_poly.pdbx_seq_one_letter_code
_entity_poly.pdbx_strand_id
1 'polypeptide(L)' 'PLPGLYAAGEVAGFGGGGMHGYRSLEGTFLGGCLFSGRTAGQSAAAAVG' A
#
# COMPACT_ATOMS: atom_id res chain seq x y z
N PRO A 1 -3.84 4.27 14.32
CA PRO A 1 -3.87 4.81 12.93
C PRO A 1 -3.90 6.33 12.99
N LEU A 2 -3.18 7.02 12.09
CA LEU A 2 -3.09 8.48 12.06
C LEU A 2 -4.15 9.04 11.09
N PRO A 3 -5.09 9.89 11.55
CA PRO A 3 -6.12 10.44 10.67
C PRO A 3 -5.52 11.22 9.50
N GLY A 4 -6.04 10.99 8.29
CA GLY A 4 -5.60 11.68 7.06
C GLY A 4 -4.23 11.25 6.53
N LEU A 5 -3.55 10.30 7.15
CA LEU A 5 -2.30 9.75 6.65
C LEU A 5 -2.54 8.43 5.91
N TYR A 6 -2.09 8.39 4.66
CA TYR A 6 -2.20 7.22 3.78
C TYR A 6 -0.82 6.78 3.31
N ALA A 7 -0.65 5.49 3.04
CA ALA A 7 0.59 4.91 2.52
C ALA A 7 0.26 3.90 1.41
N ALA A 8 1.16 3.79 0.43
CA ALA A 8 1.04 2.83 -0.68
C ALA A 8 2.44 2.35 -1.11
N GLY A 9 2.50 1.20 -1.78
CA GLY A 9 3.74 0.62 -2.28
C GLY A 9 4.67 0.12 -1.17
N GLU A 10 5.97 0.21 -1.40
CA GLU A 10 7.00 -0.30 -0.50
C GLU A 10 6.88 0.22 0.94
N VAL A 11 6.67 1.54 1.08
CA VAL A 11 6.53 2.21 2.39
C VAL A 11 5.31 1.75 3.19
N ALA A 12 4.32 1.13 2.54
CA ALA A 12 3.17 0.52 3.21
C ALA A 12 3.47 -0.88 3.80
N GLY A 13 4.74 -1.30 3.81
CA GLY A 13 5.17 -2.59 4.37
C GLY A 13 5.17 -3.73 3.36
N PHE A 14 5.21 -3.42 2.06
CA PHE A 14 5.17 -4.42 1.01
C PHE A 14 6.47 -5.25 0.90
N GLY A 15 7.65 -4.66 1.09
CA GLY A 15 8.94 -5.37 0.93
C GLY A 15 9.19 -6.47 1.98
N GLY A 16 8.60 -6.34 3.17
CA GLY A 16 8.69 -7.29 4.27
C GLY A 16 8.08 -6.69 5.54
N GLY A 17 7.04 -7.34 6.07
CA GLY A 17 6.32 -6.97 7.30
C GLY A 17 4.80 -6.82 7.12
N GLY A 18 4.33 -6.55 5.89
CA GLY A 18 2.91 -6.35 5.56
C GLY A 18 2.35 -7.45 4.66
N MET A 19 1.90 -7.08 3.45
CA MET A 19 1.20 -7.96 2.49
C MET A 19 1.95 -9.26 2.17
N HIS A 20 3.28 -9.28 2.35
CA HIS A 20 4.14 -10.42 2.08
C HIS A 20 4.69 -11.14 3.32
N GLY A 21 4.36 -10.68 4.53
CA GLY A 21 4.96 -11.22 5.74
C GLY A 21 6.48 -11.04 5.72
N TYR A 22 7.25 -12.10 5.96
CA TYR A 22 8.70 -11.97 6.20
C TYR A 22 9.52 -11.51 4.99
N ARG A 23 9.17 -11.92 3.76
CA ARG A 23 9.89 -11.58 2.53
C ARG A 23 8.95 -11.49 1.34
N SER A 24 9.16 -10.50 0.48
CA SER A 24 8.48 -10.41 -0.82
C SER A 24 8.97 -11.50 -1.79
N LEU A 25 8.06 -12.02 -2.60
CA LEU A 25 8.40 -12.86 -3.75
C LEU A 25 8.89 -11.98 -4.90
N GLU A 26 9.88 -12.44 -5.65
CA GLU A 26 10.35 -11.72 -6.84
C GLU A 26 9.20 -11.51 -7.83
N GLY A 27 9.18 -10.35 -8.51
CA GLY A 27 8.16 -10.02 -9.51
C GLY A 27 6.83 -9.51 -8.96
N THR A 28 6.60 -9.52 -7.65
CA THR A 28 5.34 -9.04 -7.05
C THR A 28 5.27 -7.52 -6.87
N PHE A 29 6.40 -6.80 -6.98
CA PHE A 29 6.52 -5.38 -6.64
C PHE A 29 5.48 -4.49 -7.30
N LEU A 30 5.42 -4.55 -8.63
CA LEU A 30 4.51 -3.73 -9.41
C LEU A 30 3.05 -4.00 -9.05
N GLY A 31 2.66 -5.26 -8.89
CA GLY A 31 1.30 -5.63 -8.52
C GLY A 31 0.89 -5.07 -7.15
N GLY A 32 1.79 -5.16 -6.17
CA GLY A 32 1.59 -4.58 -4.85
C GLY A 32 1.46 -3.06 -4.86
N CYS A 33 2.31 -2.36 -5.62
CA CYS A 33 2.23 -0.91 -5.79
C CYS A 33 0.91 -0.48 -6.43
N LEU A 34 0.45 -1.16 -7.48
CA LEU A 34 -0.81 -0.84 -8.15
C LEU A 34 -2.02 -1.08 -7.24
N PHE A 35 -2.05 -2.22 -6.55
CA PHE A 35 -3.15 -2.55 -5.63
C PHE A 35 -3.23 -1.54 -4.48
N SER A 36 -2.14 -1.36 -3.74
CA SER A 36 -2.11 -0.47 -2.58
C SER A 36 -2.31 1.00 -2.98
N GLY A 37 -1.78 1.43 -4.12
CA GLY A 37 -1.99 2.77 -4.67
C GLY A 37 -3.46 3.04 -5.01
N ARG A 38 -4.15 2.08 -5.64
CA ARG A 38 -5.59 2.18 -5.90
C ARG A 38 -6.38 2.32 -4.59
N THR A 39 -6.13 1.46 -3.61
CA THR A 39 -6.85 1.50 -2.32
C THR A 39 -6.60 2.81 -1.59
N ALA A 40 -5.33 3.23 -1.43
CA ALA A 40 -4.99 4.47 -0.75
C ALA A 40 -5.59 5.69 -1.46
N GLY A 41 -5.53 5.74 -2.80
CA GLY A 41 -6.11 6.82 -3.58
C GLY A 41 -7.64 6.91 -3.45
N GLN A 42 -8.34 5.78 -3.50
CA GLN A 42 -9.80 5.74 -3.28
C GLN A 42 -10.17 6.22 -1.88
N SER A 43 -9.45 5.77 -0.85
CA SER A 43 -9.70 6.21 0.52
C SER A 43 -9.38 7.68 0.76
N ALA A 44 -8.31 8.21 0.14
CA ALA A 44 -7.99 9.63 0.21
C ALA A 44 -9.02 10.49 -0.51
N ALA A 45 -9.47 10.07 -1.71
CA ALA A 45 -10.51 10.76 -2.46
C ALA A 45 -11.84 10.82 -1.71
N ALA A 46 -12.26 9.70 -1.11
CA ALA A 46 -13.49 9.64 -0.32
C ALA A 46 -13.43 10.47 0.99
N ALA A 47 -12.23 10.82 1.47
CA ALA A 47 -12.06 11.65 2.66
C ALA A 47 -12.06 13.15 2.37
N VAL A 48 -11.87 13.56 1.10
CA VAL A 48 -11.80 14.98 0.70
C VAL A 48 -12.97 15.43 -0.19
N GLY A 49 -13.70 14.50 -0.79
CA GLY A 49 -14.92 14.77 -1.57
C GLY A 49 -16.17 14.66 -0.72
#